data_AF-A0A2S5R667-F1
#
_entry.id   AF-A0A2S5R667-F1
#
_cell.length_a   1.000
_cell.length_b   1.000
_cell.length_c   1.000
_cell.angle_alpha   90.00
_cell.angle_beta   90.00
_cell.angle_gamma   90.00
#
_symmetry.space_group_name_H-M   'P 1'
#
loop_
_entity.id
_entity.type
_entity.pdbx_description
1 polymer ?
#
loop_
_entity_poly.entity_id
_entity_poly.type
_entity_poly.pdbx_seq_one_letter_code
_entity_poly.pdbx_strand_id
1 'polypeptide(L)'
;MMTCKEFFEKHSDNNEKCIALQDEPSRLEWQSDTASKHSPSLVDDTEELCRQVFSPIHIDIDNKKLNPTALNDAYDKGLSVFRLLYADQKHIVQSGHIKASSDNDAGKPHRDFVAITSMTASEVRTIKNIEGKLGFAIYDTALEHEISHSDVCHVEKGKPSFRSIRSKLLEIVQKKLTLI
;
A
#
# COMPACT_ATOMS: atom_id res chain seq x y z
N MET A 1 14.10 -20.42 10.35
CA MET A 1 13.01 -19.43 10.32
C MET A 1 13.14 -18.69 9.01
N MET A 2 12.03 -18.44 8.31
CA MET A 2 12.02 -17.61 7.10
C MET A 2 12.32 -16.16 7.50
N THR A 3 13.08 -15.45 6.69
CA THR A 3 13.33 -14.01 6.84
C THR A 3 12.27 -13.18 6.10
N CYS A 4 12.16 -11.89 6.42
CA CYS A 4 11.28 -10.96 5.70
C CYS A 4 11.54 -11.01 4.19
N LYS A 5 12.80 -10.88 3.79
CA LYS A 5 13.22 -10.94 2.39
C LYS A 5 12.84 -12.26 1.72
N GLU A 6 13.14 -13.40 2.33
CA GLU A 6 12.79 -14.72 1.76
C GLU A 6 11.28 -14.88 1.56
N PHE A 7 10.46 -14.34 2.47
CA PHE A 7 9.01 -14.35 2.33
C PHE A 7 8.57 -13.57 1.09
N PHE A 8 9.00 -12.30 0.97
CA PHE A 8 8.59 -11.45 -0.14
C PHE A 8 9.17 -11.91 -1.49
N GLU A 9 10.37 -12.49 -1.51
CA GLU A 9 10.94 -13.12 -2.71
C GLU A 9 10.15 -14.37 -3.13
N LYS A 10 9.79 -15.24 -2.18
CA LYS A 10 8.98 -16.44 -2.47
C LYS A 10 7.56 -16.10 -2.95
N HIS A 11 7.02 -14.95 -2.53
CA HIS A 11 5.66 -14.52 -2.81
C HIS A 11 5.56 -13.36 -3.83
N SER A 12 6.61 -13.13 -4.64
CA SER A 12 6.66 -12.01 -5.59
C SER A 12 5.50 -12.00 -6.60
N ASP A 13 5.09 -13.17 -7.08
CA ASP A 13 4.00 -13.35 -8.06
C ASP A 13 2.67 -13.74 -7.42
N ASN A 14 2.59 -13.73 -6.09
CA ASN A 14 1.40 -14.16 -5.35
C ASN A 14 0.46 -12.98 -5.06
N ASN A 15 -0.69 -12.93 -5.76
CA ASN A 15 -1.75 -11.94 -5.53
C ASN A 15 -2.45 -12.07 -4.16
N GLU A 16 -2.13 -13.09 -3.37
CA GLU A 16 -2.63 -13.34 -2.02
C GLU A 16 -1.48 -13.32 -0.98
N LYS A 17 -0.36 -12.65 -1.28
CA LYS A 17 0.81 -12.59 -0.37
C LYS A 17 0.47 -12.06 1.03
N CYS A 18 -0.43 -11.09 1.17
CA CYS A 18 -0.87 -10.58 2.46
C CYS A 18 -1.76 -11.58 3.22
N ILE A 19 -2.48 -12.45 2.52
CA ILE A 19 -3.23 -13.53 3.16
C ILE A 19 -2.23 -14.54 3.74
N ALA A 20 -1.22 -14.95 2.96
CA ALA A 20 -0.16 -15.82 3.45
C ALA A 20 0.61 -15.17 4.62
N LEU A 21 0.87 -13.87 4.55
CA LEU A 21 1.57 -13.10 5.59
C LEU A 21 0.83 -13.13 6.93
N GLN A 22 -0.51 -13.20 6.95
CA GLN A 22 -1.30 -13.25 8.20
C GLN A 22 -1.02 -14.52 9.02
N ASP A 23 -0.51 -15.57 8.39
CA ASP A 23 -0.11 -16.81 9.08
C ASP A 23 1.32 -16.77 9.60
N GLU A 24 2.13 -15.79 9.18
CA GLU A 24 3.53 -15.74 9.59
C GLU A 24 3.71 -15.17 11.01
N PRO A 25 4.37 -15.89 11.93
CA PRO A 25 4.55 -15.44 13.31
C PRO A 25 5.35 -14.15 13.42
N SER A 26 6.43 -14.01 12.64
CA SER A 26 7.36 -12.86 12.68
C SER A 26 6.93 -11.67 11.81
N ARG A 27 5.74 -11.70 11.20
CA ARG A 27 5.27 -10.63 10.29
C ARG A 27 5.38 -9.23 10.90
N LEU A 28 5.05 -9.07 12.19
CA LEU A 28 5.12 -7.76 12.85
C LEU A 28 6.56 -7.33 13.16
N GLU A 29 7.44 -8.28 13.45
CA GLU A 29 8.86 -8.05 13.76
C GLU A 29 9.61 -7.62 12.50
N TRP A 30 9.25 -8.19 11.35
CA TRP A 30 9.86 -7.90 10.04
C TRP A 30 9.72 -6.45 9.55
N GLN A 31 8.95 -5.60 10.24
CA GLN A 31 8.94 -4.16 9.96
C GLN A 31 10.27 -3.49 10.29
N SER A 32 11.10 -4.10 11.13
CA SER A 32 12.49 -3.68 11.38
C SER A 32 13.50 -4.34 10.46
N ASP A 33 13.05 -5.11 9.47
CA ASP A 33 13.88 -5.76 8.47
C ASP A 33 13.57 -5.23 7.07
N THR A 34 14.50 -5.42 6.14
CA THR A 34 14.25 -5.15 4.73
C THR A 34 13.59 -6.34 4.03
N ALA A 35 12.55 -6.06 3.24
CA ALA A 35 11.88 -7.07 2.41
C ALA A 35 12.48 -7.17 0.99
N SER A 36 13.42 -6.29 0.63
CA SER A 36 13.96 -6.20 -0.73
C SER A 36 15.48 -6.00 -0.75
N LYS A 37 16.15 -6.59 -1.74
CA LYS A 37 17.57 -6.30 -2.03
C LYS A 37 17.80 -4.91 -2.63
N HIS A 38 16.74 -4.25 -3.09
CA HIS A 38 16.77 -2.90 -3.68
C HIS A 38 16.39 -1.81 -2.67
N SER A 39 16.12 -2.22 -1.43
CA SER A 39 15.76 -1.38 -0.30
C SER A 39 16.82 -0.31 -0.03
N PRO A 40 16.45 0.98 -0.03
CA PRO A 40 17.37 2.03 0.37
C PRO A 40 17.55 2.11 1.89
N SER A 41 16.51 1.76 2.67
CA SER A 41 16.50 1.74 4.15
C SER A 41 15.15 1.21 4.67
N LEU A 42 15.04 0.90 5.96
CA LEU A 42 13.75 0.59 6.61
C LEU A 42 12.77 1.77 6.50
N VAL A 43 11.46 1.49 6.49
CA VAL A 43 10.43 2.55 6.49
C VAL A 43 10.31 3.16 7.89
N ASP A 44 10.79 4.38 8.08
CA ASP A 44 10.71 5.12 9.34
C ASP A 44 9.29 5.64 9.62
N ASP A 45 8.92 5.77 10.91
CA ASP A 45 7.60 6.22 11.35
C ASP A 45 7.23 7.63 10.85
N THR A 46 8.24 8.47 10.62
CA THR A 46 8.09 9.84 10.12
C THR A 46 7.91 9.93 8.61
N GLU A 47 8.14 8.83 7.88
CA GLU A 47 8.02 8.84 6.43
C GLU A 47 6.59 9.06 5.96
N GLU A 48 6.46 9.91 4.94
CA GLU A 48 5.20 10.08 4.23
C GLU A 48 5.12 9.11 3.06
N LEU A 49 4.03 8.36 3.03
CA LEU A 49 3.70 7.35 2.04
C LEU A 49 2.60 7.89 1.13
N CYS A 50 2.81 7.79 -0.17
CA CYS A 50 1.90 8.30 -1.19
C CYS A 50 1.31 7.16 -2.02
N ARG A 51 0.00 7.19 -2.23
CA ARG A 51 -0.72 6.24 -3.08
C ARG A 51 -1.33 6.94 -4.29
N GLN A 52 -1.16 6.33 -5.45
CA GLN A 52 -1.85 6.72 -6.68
C GLN A 52 -3.32 6.27 -6.64
N VAL A 53 -4.22 7.13 -7.13
CA VAL A 53 -5.67 6.93 -7.13
C VAL A 53 -6.18 6.96 -8.57
N PHE A 54 -6.95 5.93 -8.93
CA PHE A 54 -7.42 5.72 -10.30
C PHE A 54 -8.95 5.73 -10.36
N SER A 55 -9.53 6.42 -11.33
CA SER A 55 -10.98 6.42 -11.60
C SER A 55 -11.32 5.36 -12.66
N PRO A 56 -12.50 4.71 -12.60
CA PRO A 56 -13.58 4.87 -11.61
C PRO A 56 -13.42 3.99 -10.37
N ILE A 57 -12.34 3.20 -10.30
CA ILE A 57 -12.23 2.12 -9.32
C ILE A 57 -12.01 2.68 -7.90
N HIS A 58 -11.10 3.63 -7.72
CA HIS A 58 -10.65 4.10 -6.41
C HIS A 58 -11.42 5.33 -5.91
N ILE A 59 -12.07 6.08 -6.78
CA ILE A 59 -12.63 7.39 -6.44
C ILE A 59 -13.91 7.66 -7.23
N ASP A 60 -14.89 8.21 -6.53
CA ASP A 60 -15.98 8.96 -7.11
C ASP A 60 -15.49 10.40 -7.32
N ILE A 61 -15.19 10.75 -8.57
CA ILE A 61 -14.61 12.05 -8.94
C ILE A 61 -15.57 13.18 -8.60
N ASP A 62 -16.86 13.00 -8.88
CA ASP A 62 -17.88 14.05 -8.72
C ASP A 62 -18.01 14.44 -7.25
N ASN A 63 -17.97 13.45 -6.35
CA ASN A 63 -18.07 13.66 -4.91
C ASN A 63 -16.70 13.80 -4.21
N LYS A 64 -15.59 13.75 -4.96
CA LYS A 64 -14.21 13.76 -4.45
C LYS A 64 -13.99 12.75 -3.30
N LYS A 65 -14.60 11.58 -3.42
CA LYS A 65 -14.67 10.58 -2.34
C LYS A 65 -13.99 9.29 -2.75
N LEU A 66 -13.02 8.86 -1.95
CA LEU A 66 -12.36 7.58 -2.13
C LEU A 66 -13.34 6.44 -1.87
N ASN A 67 -13.40 5.53 -2.82
CA ASN A 67 -14.08 4.25 -2.64
C ASN A 67 -13.22 3.35 -1.75
N PRO A 68 -13.81 2.49 -0.91
CA PRO A 68 -13.05 1.53 -0.11
C PRO A 68 -12.15 0.61 -0.94
N THR A 69 -12.49 0.40 -2.21
CA THR A 69 -11.69 -0.33 -3.22
C THR A 69 -10.31 0.28 -3.44
N ALA A 70 -10.12 1.58 -3.21
CA ALA A 70 -8.80 2.22 -3.24
C ALA A 70 -7.79 1.56 -2.31
N LEU A 71 -8.25 0.87 -1.26
CA LEU A 71 -7.43 0.28 -0.22
C LEU A 71 -7.57 -1.25 -0.12
N ASN A 72 -8.30 -1.88 -1.05
CA ASN A 72 -8.55 -3.33 -1.01
C ASN A 72 -7.26 -4.16 -1.07
N ASP A 73 -6.29 -3.69 -1.86
CA ASP A 73 -5.04 -4.41 -2.11
C ASP A 73 -4.26 -4.69 -0.83
N ALA A 74 -4.45 -3.90 0.23
CA ALA A 74 -3.84 -4.14 1.53
C ALA A 74 -4.21 -5.51 2.12
N TYR A 75 -5.38 -6.07 1.76
CA TYR A 75 -5.83 -7.37 2.28
C TYR A 75 -5.16 -8.57 1.60
N ASP A 76 -4.97 -8.50 0.28
CA ASP A 76 -4.60 -9.66 -0.54
C ASP A 76 -3.17 -9.56 -1.07
N LYS A 77 -2.85 -8.54 -1.88
CA LYS A 77 -1.61 -8.47 -2.65
C LYS A 77 -0.59 -7.45 -2.14
N GLY A 78 -0.96 -6.59 -1.18
CA GLY A 78 -0.17 -5.47 -0.70
C GLY A 78 -0.62 -4.15 -1.32
N LEU A 79 -0.83 -3.14 -0.48
CA LEU A 79 -1.15 -1.80 -0.92
C LEU A 79 0.12 -1.07 -1.32
N SER A 80 0.39 -1.05 -2.62
CA SER A 80 1.51 -0.31 -3.18
C SER A 80 1.44 1.19 -2.84
N VAL A 81 2.53 1.71 -2.28
CA VAL A 81 2.77 3.10 -1.92
C VAL A 81 4.19 3.51 -2.30
N PHE A 82 4.39 4.81 -2.47
CA PHE A 82 5.68 5.45 -2.71
C PHE A 82 6.12 6.18 -1.45
N ARG A 83 7.37 5.99 -1.03
CA ARG A 83 8.00 6.75 0.05
C ARG A 83 8.45 8.10 -0.48
N LEU A 84 7.84 9.18 0.00
CA LEU A 84 8.16 10.55 -0.48
C LEU A 84 9.60 10.98 -0.15
N LEU A 85 10.28 10.28 0.76
CA LEU A 85 11.71 10.45 1.02
C LEU A 85 12.57 10.07 -0.20
N TYR A 86 12.11 9.14 -1.04
CA TYR A 86 12.86 8.58 -2.18
C TYR A 86 12.24 8.87 -3.54
N ALA A 87 11.07 9.49 -3.58
CA ALA A 87 10.40 9.90 -4.82
C ALA A 87 9.70 11.25 -4.61
N ASP A 88 9.85 12.15 -5.58
CA ASP A 88 9.08 13.39 -5.59
C ASP A 88 7.67 13.18 -6.16
N GLN A 89 6.79 14.14 -5.87
CA GLN A 89 5.40 14.08 -6.34
C GLN A 89 5.29 14.07 -7.87
N LYS A 90 6.22 14.73 -8.58
CA LYS A 90 6.19 14.81 -10.05
C LYS A 90 6.44 13.43 -10.66
N HIS A 91 7.40 12.69 -10.14
CA HIS A 91 7.70 11.30 -10.52
C HIS A 91 6.49 10.40 -10.26
N ILE A 92 5.86 10.51 -9.10
CA ILE A 92 4.68 9.70 -8.74
C ILE A 92 3.51 9.97 -9.67
N VAL A 93 3.26 11.25 -10.01
CA VAL A 93 2.22 11.65 -10.97
C VAL A 93 2.52 11.09 -12.36
N GLN A 94 3.75 11.23 -12.84
CA GLN A 94 4.17 10.71 -14.14
C GLN A 94 4.04 9.18 -14.21
N SER A 95 4.50 8.48 -13.17
CA SER A 95 4.35 7.03 -13.01
C SER A 95 2.87 6.61 -13.03
N GLY A 96 2.00 7.40 -12.42
CA GLY A 96 0.54 7.16 -12.40
C GLY A 96 -0.06 7.22 -13.81
N HIS A 97 0.28 8.24 -14.59
CA HIS A 97 -0.15 8.34 -15.99
C HIS A 97 0.40 7.19 -16.85
N ILE A 98 1.68 6.86 -16.71
CA ILE A 98 2.30 5.73 -17.44
C ILE A 98 1.59 4.43 -17.11
N LYS A 99 1.30 4.20 -15.82
CA LYS A 99 0.59 3.01 -15.36
C LYS A 99 -0.82 2.93 -15.93
N ALA A 100 -1.59 4.02 -15.88
CA ALA A 100 -2.93 4.07 -16.45
C ALA A 100 -2.91 3.74 -17.96
N SER A 101 -2.02 4.38 -18.72
CA SER A 101 -1.86 4.11 -20.16
C SER A 101 -1.51 2.64 -20.43
N SER A 102 -0.47 2.12 -19.75
CA SER A 102 -0.03 0.74 -19.95
C SER A 102 -1.11 -0.29 -19.62
N ASP A 103 -1.87 -0.06 -18.55
CA ASP A 103 -2.96 -0.95 -18.16
C ASP A 103 -4.14 -0.89 -19.17
N ASN A 104 -4.43 0.29 -19.73
CA ASN A 104 -5.44 0.46 -20.77
C ASN A 104 -5.01 -0.21 -22.10
N ASP A 105 -3.75 -0.05 -22.50
CA ASP A 105 -3.17 -0.67 -23.71
C ASP A 105 -3.13 -2.21 -23.59
N ALA A 106 -2.96 -2.73 -22.38
CA ALA A 106 -3.02 -4.16 -22.08
C ALA A 106 -4.46 -4.73 -22.05
N GLY A 107 -5.48 -3.92 -22.35
CA GLY A 107 -6.89 -4.36 -22.39
C GLY A 107 -7.52 -4.59 -21.01
N LYS A 108 -6.94 -4.06 -19.93
CA LYS A 108 -7.58 -4.10 -18.60
C LYS A 108 -8.77 -3.13 -18.57
N PRO A 109 -9.69 -3.27 -17.58
CA PRO A 109 -10.78 -2.30 -17.41
C PRO A 109 -10.22 -0.88 -17.38
N HIS A 110 -10.79 -0.04 -18.26
CA HIS A 110 -10.29 1.31 -18.48
C HIS A 110 -10.23 2.09 -17.18
N ARG A 111 -9.10 2.77 -16.97
CA ARG A 111 -8.89 3.63 -15.82
C ARG A 111 -8.03 4.84 -16.15
N ASP A 112 -8.31 5.92 -15.44
CA ASP A 112 -7.54 7.15 -15.48
C ASP A 112 -6.83 7.36 -14.14
N PHE A 113 -5.59 7.82 -14.20
CA PHE A 113 -4.92 8.37 -13.01
C PHE A 113 -5.43 9.79 -12.78
N VAL A 114 -6.01 10.05 -11.60
CA VAL A 114 -6.74 11.30 -11.33
C VAL A 114 -6.42 11.97 -10.01
N ALA A 115 -5.77 11.25 -9.09
CA ALA A 115 -5.45 11.79 -7.78
C ALA A 115 -4.28 11.06 -7.14
N ILE A 116 -3.71 11.68 -6.12
CA ILE A 116 -2.86 11.04 -5.12
C ILE A 116 -3.46 11.23 -3.75
N THR A 117 -3.09 10.35 -2.82
CA THR A 117 -3.36 10.53 -1.40
C THR A 117 -2.15 10.11 -0.58
N SER A 118 -1.97 10.69 0.60
CA SER A 118 -0.86 10.36 1.49
C SER A 118 -1.30 9.95 2.89
N MET A 119 -0.36 9.36 3.61
CA MET A 119 -0.44 8.97 5.01
C MET A 119 0.99 8.88 5.56
N THR A 120 1.18 9.08 6.85
CA THR A 120 2.48 8.79 7.49
C THR A 120 2.55 7.32 7.86
N ALA A 121 3.77 6.76 7.91
CA ALA A 121 3.97 5.39 8.36
C ALA A 121 3.45 5.17 9.79
N SER A 122 3.65 6.15 10.69
CA SER A 122 3.11 6.12 12.05
C SER A 122 1.57 6.08 12.10
N GLU A 123 0.88 6.88 11.27
CA GLU A 123 -0.59 6.83 11.16
C GLU A 123 -1.08 5.43 10.79
N VAL A 124 -0.41 4.74 9.87
CA VAL A 124 -0.77 3.37 9.46
C VAL A 124 -0.50 2.36 10.58
N ARG A 125 0.68 2.42 11.22
CA ARG A 125 1.10 1.50 12.29
C ARG A 125 0.28 1.62 13.56
N THR A 126 -0.40 2.74 13.78
CA THR A 126 -1.26 2.93 14.96
C THR A 126 -2.69 2.39 14.78
N ILE A 127 -3.08 2.00 13.56
CA ILE A 127 -4.41 1.48 13.29
C ILE A 127 -4.59 0.11 13.96
N LYS A 128 -5.54 0.03 14.88
CA LYS A 128 -5.89 -1.19 15.61
C LYS A 128 -7.32 -1.66 15.32
N ASN A 129 -7.57 -2.96 15.40
CA ASN A 129 -8.94 -3.50 15.43
C ASN A 129 -9.62 -3.21 16.78
N ILE A 130 -10.85 -3.68 16.95
CA ILE A 130 -11.63 -3.53 18.19
C ILE A 130 -11.02 -4.26 19.38
N GLU A 131 -10.19 -5.28 19.16
CA GLU A 131 -9.47 -6.04 20.18
C GLU A 131 -8.11 -5.41 20.53
N GLY A 132 -7.77 -4.26 19.92
CA GLY A 132 -6.50 -3.56 20.16
C GLY A 132 -5.30 -4.14 19.41
N LYS A 133 -5.48 -5.10 18.51
CA LYS A 133 -4.40 -5.67 17.67
C LYS A 133 -4.11 -4.78 16.46
N LEU A 134 -2.84 -4.70 16.08
CA LEU A 134 -2.37 -3.90 14.94
C LEU A 134 -2.99 -4.41 13.64
N GLY A 135 -3.58 -3.53 12.85
CA GLY A 135 -4.30 -3.90 11.64
C GLY A 135 -3.42 -3.96 10.38
N PHE A 136 -2.34 -3.20 10.35
CA PHE A 136 -1.43 -3.11 9.23
C PHE A 136 0.02 -3.18 9.67
N ALA A 137 0.88 -3.61 8.76
CA ALA A 137 2.33 -3.47 8.82
C ALA A 137 2.83 -2.93 7.48
N ILE A 138 3.96 -2.22 7.52
CA ILE A 138 4.59 -1.63 6.32
C ILE A 138 5.89 -2.35 6.07
N TYR A 139 6.11 -2.78 4.82
CA TYR A 139 7.31 -3.50 4.42
C TYR A 139 8.00 -2.77 3.27
N ASP A 140 9.32 -2.63 3.37
CA ASP A 140 10.12 -2.05 2.30
C ASP A 140 10.30 -3.06 1.15
N THR A 141 9.32 -3.09 0.26
CA THR A 141 9.28 -3.92 -0.93
C THR A 141 9.81 -3.19 -2.17
N ALA A 142 10.83 -2.35 -2.00
CA ALA A 142 11.49 -1.61 -3.07
C ALA A 142 11.76 -2.46 -4.32
N LEU A 143 11.55 -1.89 -5.50
CA LEU A 143 11.79 -2.55 -6.78
C LEU A 143 13.05 -1.97 -7.43
N GLU A 144 13.69 -2.75 -8.30
CA GLU A 144 14.91 -2.30 -9.00
C GLU A 144 14.73 -0.96 -9.74
N HIS A 145 13.56 -0.76 -10.34
CA HIS A 145 13.20 0.44 -11.09
C HIS A 145 12.37 1.45 -10.28
N GLU A 146 12.05 1.13 -9.02
CA GLU A 146 11.23 1.97 -8.14
C GLU A 146 11.64 1.75 -6.69
N ILE A 147 12.77 2.36 -6.30
CA ILE A 147 13.35 2.20 -4.96
C ILE A 147 12.47 2.81 -3.85
N SER A 148 11.54 3.69 -4.22
CA SER A 148 10.60 4.30 -3.27
C SER A 148 9.42 3.38 -2.95
N HIS A 149 9.28 2.26 -3.66
CA HIS A 149 8.14 1.35 -3.49
C HIS A 149 8.13 0.71 -2.11
N SER A 150 6.93 0.62 -1.52
CA SER A 150 6.68 -0.17 -0.32
C SER A 150 5.25 -0.69 -0.34
N ASP A 151 4.98 -1.69 0.50
CA ASP A 151 3.65 -2.28 0.64
C ASP A 151 3.10 -2.05 2.06
N VAL A 152 1.87 -1.55 2.15
CA VAL A 152 1.07 -1.65 3.37
C VAL A 152 0.25 -2.93 3.30
N CYS A 153 0.48 -3.84 4.25
CA CYS A 153 -0.17 -5.15 4.28
C CYS A 153 -1.06 -5.29 5.51
N HIS A 154 -2.24 -5.87 5.34
CA HIS A 154 -3.09 -6.32 6.45
C HIS A 154 -2.46 -7.54 7.12
N VAL A 155 -2.36 -7.49 8.45
CA VAL A 155 -1.65 -8.50 9.24
C VAL A 155 -2.54 -9.24 10.24
N GLU A 156 -3.82 -8.88 10.32
CA GLU A 156 -4.79 -9.61 11.13
C GLU A 156 -5.50 -10.67 10.31
N LYS A 157 -5.87 -11.78 10.96
CA LYS A 157 -6.61 -12.83 10.28
C LYS A 157 -8.06 -12.41 10.04
N GLY A 158 -8.51 -12.58 8.80
CA GLY A 158 -9.93 -12.61 8.45
C GLY A 158 -10.51 -11.29 7.93
N LYS A 159 -11.31 -11.42 6.88
CA LYS A 159 -11.95 -10.32 6.14
C LYS A 159 -12.86 -9.38 6.97
N PRO A 160 -13.60 -9.83 8.00
CA PRO A 160 -14.37 -8.93 8.85
C PRO A 160 -13.50 -7.90 9.59
N SER A 161 -12.33 -8.34 10.11
CA SER A 161 -11.34 -7.47 10.76
C SER A 161 -10.84 -6.40 9.80
N PHE A 162 -10.51 -6.81 8.57
CA PHE A 162 -10.05 -5.91 7.52
C PHE A 162 -11.05 -4.80 7.20
N ARG A 163 -12.36 -5.08 7.10
CA ARG A 163 -13.36 -4.06 6.75
C ARG A 163 -13.34 -2.89 7.73
N SER A 164 -13.27 -3.16 9.03
CA SER A 164 -13.23 -2.13 10.08
C SER A 164 -11.92 -1.35 10.06
N ILE A 165 -10.79 -2.06 10.01
CA ILE A 165 -9.45 -1.46 9.97
C ILE A 165 -9.26 -0.59 8.72
N ARG A 166 -9.73 -1.06 7.56
CA ARG A 166 -9.68 -0.30 6.30
C ARG A 166 -10.50 0.98 6.36
N SER A 167 -11.62 1.01 7.08
CA SER A 167 -12.40 2.25 7.28
C SER A 167 -11.56 3.33 7.96
N LYS A 168 -10.77 2.95 8.97
CA LYS A 168 -9.87 3.89 9.66
C LYS A 168 -8.77 4.40 8.73
N LEU A 169 -8.18 3.52 7.91
CA LEU A 169 -7.21 3.93 6.90
C LEU A 169 -7.84 4.87 5.86
N LEU A 170 -9.06 4.57 5.41
CA LEU A 170 -9.82 5.40 4.47
C LEU A 170 -10.03 6.81 5.02
N GLU A 171 -10.38 6.95 6.29
CA GLU A 171 -10.53 8.25 6.95
C GLU A 171 -9.23 9.06 7.00
N ILE A 172 -8.08 8.41 7.15
CA ILE A 172 -6.76 9.07 7.13
C ILE A 172 -6.47 9.59 5.72
N VAL A 173 -6.51 8.70 4.72
CA VAL A 173 -6.13 9.04 3.34
C VAL A 173 -7.12 10.01 2.68
N GLN A 174 -8.42 9.96 3.04
CA GLN A 174 -9.42 10.87 2.50
C GLN A 174 -9.12 12.34 2.83
N LYS A 175 -8.49 12.62 3.98
CA LYS A 175 -8.14 14.00 4.41
C LYS A 175 -6.98 14.60 3.61
N LYS A 176 -6.16 13.75 3.00
CA LYS A 176 -4.94 14.12 2.25
C LYS A 176 -5.08 13.85 0.75
N LEU A 177 -6.32 13.69 0.26
CA LEU A 177 -6.61 13.47 -1.15
C LEU A 177 -6.35 14.74 -1.96
N THR A 178 -5.53 14.62 -3.01
CA THR A 178 -5.20 15.69 -3.95
C THR A 178 -5.52 15.23 -5.36
N LEU A 179 -6.49 15.89 -6.02
CA LEU A 179 -6.77 15.67 -7.44
C LEU A 179 -5.64 16.26 -8.29
N ILE A 180 -5.32 15.59 -9.40
CA ILE A 180 -4.28 15.99 -10.36
C ILE A 180 -4.91 16.59 -11.60
#